data_AF-A0A971SNU0-F1
#
_entry.id   AF-A0A971SNU0-F1
#
_cell.length_a   1.000
_cell.length_b   1.000
_cell.length_c   1.000
_cell.angle_alpha   90.00
_cell.angle_beta   90.00
_cell.angle_gamma   90.00
#
_symmetry.space_group_name_H-M   'P 1'
#
loop_
_entity.id
_entity.type
_entity.pdbx_description
1 polymer ?
#
loop_
_entity_poly.entity_id
_entity_poly.type
_entity_poly.pdbx_seq_one_letter_code
_entity_poly.pdbx_strand_id
1 'polypeptide(L)'
;MPVDMQDHWAAGQVAEWMEAGLVGGFPDGTFRPDESITRAQFITMVNKMLGLQEKATINYADVKEDDWFALEIAKAKKSGYVSGYPDNTIRPHNTITRQEIAVILAGILELDPNPAGVDGFKDAGLVASWSKGAMGAVTAAGILSGFPDGTCRPADTATRAQAVVMLSKAAGAMYTEAGSYSLPVVDGNATINTSGATLKEGTIKGSLLLTEGIGEGSIVLEDITVNGRTVICGGGADSITLKNCNLGVIVIRKSEGPVRIVATGNTNIEKVIVKTEARLENRNNTGRGFDFNITEIHPGAKVIIDGKGPDESKPKPTTSGGGGSPSYSDPKISFTKTVLADPVTGGTLVTVFIINSSDADRVSKVTVKDQPAIKVAGSANIWRIHFDGDVAVSDADIKVTT
;
A
#
# COMPACT_ATOMS: atom_id res chain seq x y z
N MET A 1 -34.06 -1.96 1.42
CA MET A 1 -33.38 -1.68 2.70
C MET A 1 -34.02 -2.54 3.80
N PRO A 2 -33.24 -3.19 4.69
CA PRO A 2 -33.76 -3.95 5.82
C PRO A 2 -34.66 -3.11 6.74
N VAL A 3 -35.65 -3.74 7.38
CA VAL A 3 -36.68 -3.04 8.16
C VAL A 3 -36.12 -2.32 9.39
N ASP A 4 -35.09 -2.89 10.00
CA ASP A 4 -34.38 -2.40 11.18
C ASP A 4 -33.34 -1.31 10.85
N MET A 5 -33.27 -0.86 9.60
CA MET A 5 -32.37 0.21 9.16
C MET A 5 -33.07 1.53 8.81
N GLN A 6 -34.41 1.58 8.73
CA GLN A 6 -35.12 2.72 8.12
C GLN A 6 -34.83 4.08 8.80
N ASP A 7 -34.74 4.11 10.12
CA ASP A 7 -34.43 5.32 10.91
C ASP A 7 -33.08 5.23 11.63
N HIS A 8 -32.26 4.24 11.27
CA HIS A 8 -30.99 4.00 11.94
C HIS A 8 -29.92 4.99 11.45
N TRP A 9 -29.09 5.52 12.35
CA TRP A 9 -28.08 6.55 12.02
C TRP A 9 -27.08 6.13 10.93
N ALA A 10 -26.86 4.82 10.76
CA ALA A 10 -25.98 4.24 9.74
C ALA A 10 -26.69 3.87 8.42
N ALA A 11 -27.97 4.22 8.25
CA ALA A 11 -28.79 3.81 7.10
C ALA A 11 -28.15 4.16 5.76
N GLY A 12 -27.66 5.40 5.59
CA GLY A 12 -27.03 5.83 4.34
C GLY A 12 -25.84 4.95 3.96
N GLN A 13 -24.87 4.81 4.86
CA GLN A 13 -23.66 4.03 4.60
C GLN A 13 -23.95 2.55 4.38
N VAL A 14 -24.90 1.97 5.15
CA VAL A 14 -25.29 0.57 4.95
C VAL A 14 -25.99 0.38 3.60
N ALA A 15 -26.83 1.32 3.16
CA ALA A 15 -27.50 1.23 1.86
C ALA A 15 -26.48 1.18 0.72
N GLU A 16 -25.53 2.12 0.71
CA GLU A 16 -24.45 2.18 -0.28
C GLU A 16 -23.64 0.88 -0.32
N TRP A 17 -23.29 0.34 0.84
CA TRP A 17 -22.54 -0.91 0.94
C TRP A 17 -23.34 -2.14 0.52
N MET A 18 -24.67 -2.13 0.73
CA MET A 18 -25.54 -3.20 0.26
C MET A 18 -25.71 -3.15 -1.26
N GLU A 19 -25.88 -1.95 -1.83
CA GLU A 19 -25.99 -1.75 -3.28
C GLU A 19 -24.71 -2.18 -4.00
N ALA A 20 -23.54 -1.86 -3.44
CA ALA A 20 -22.24 -2.32 -3.94
C ALA A 20 -21.95 -3.82 -3.68
N GLY A 21 -22.85 -4.56 -3.03
CA GLY A 21 -22.68 -5.99 -2.71
C GLY A 21 -21.64 -6.29 -1.61
N LEU A 22 -21.10 -5.26 -0.96
CA LEU A 22 -20.06 -5.34 0.07
C LEU A 22 -20.59 -5.86 1.41
N VAL A 23 -21.88 -5.65 1.68
CA VAL A 23 -22.56 -6.18 2.87
C VAL A 23 -23.94 -6.73 2.51
N GLY A 24 -24.44 -7.69 3.29
CA GLY A 24 -25.79 -8.23 3.16
C GLY A 24 -26.50 -8.28 4.51
N GLY A 25 -27.84 -8.37 4.44
CA GLY A 25 -28.69 -8.70 5.59
C GLY A 25 -28.77 -10.20 5.84
N PHE A 26 -29.55 -10.58 6.85
CA PHE A 26 -29.83 -11.96 7.20
C PHE A 26 -31.05 -12.50 6.43
N PRO A 27 -31.21 -13.84 6.34
CA PRO A 27 -32.34 -14.44 5.62
C PRO A 27 -33.73 -14.05 6.14
N ASP A 28 -33.82 -13.57 7.38
CA ASP A 28 -35.04 -13.06 8.00
C ASP A 28 -35.40 -11.62 7.57
N GLY A 29 -34.61 -11.00 6.70
CA GLY A 29 -34.83 -9.64 6.20
C GLY A 29 -34.28 -8.53 7.10
N THR A 30 -33.57 -8.86 8.18
CA THR A 30 -32.94 -7.90 9.10
C THR A 30 -31.49 -7.61 8.72
N PHE A 31 -30.96 -6.47 9.15
CA PHE A 31 -29.53 -6.16 9.09
C PHE A 31 -28.80 -6.45 10.40
N ARG A 32 -29.52 -6.29 11.53
CA ARG A 32 -29.05 -6.36 12.91
C ARG A 32 -27.96 -5.32 13.22
N PRO A 33 -28.26 -4.01 13.06
CA PRO A 33 -27.25 -2.96 13.14
C PRO A 33 -26.60 -2.82 14.53
N ASP A 34 -27.37 -3.07 15.58
CA ASP A 34 -26.96 -2.90 16.98
C ASP A 34 -26.40 -4.17 17.62
N GLU A 35 -26.46 -5.31 16.92
CA GLU A 35 -25.81 -6.53 17.39
C GLU A 35 -24.28 -6.42 17.25
N SER A 36 -23.55 -6.92 18.24
CA SER A 36 -22.10 -7.01 18.18
C SER A 36 -21.66 -7.92 17.04
N ILE A 37 -20.74 -7.43 16.21
CA ILE A 37 -20.26 -8.17 15.04
C ILE A 37 -19.15 -9.15 15.44
N THR A 38 -19.21 -10.37 14.90
CA THR A 38 -18.13 -11.35 15.10
C THR A 38 -16.92 -11.03 14.24
N ARG A 39 -15.74 -11.51 14.66
CA ARG A 39 -14.49 -11.37 13.91
C ARG A 39 -14.59 -11.98 12.51
N ALA A 40 -15.23 -13.14 12.37
CA ALA A 40 -15.47 -13.75 11.06
C ALA A 40 -16.37 -12.91 10.14
N GLN A 41 -17.44 -12.32 10.70
CA GLN A 41 -18.32 -11.42 9.94
C GLN A 41 -17.57 -10.17 9.48
N PHE A 42 -16.76 -9.57 10.35
CA PHE A 42 -15.95 -8.41 10.02
C PHE A 42 -14.92 -8.73 8.91
N ILE A 43 -14.19 -9.84 9.04
CA ILE A 43 -13.25 -10.35 8.03
C ILE A 43 -13.94 -10.51 6.66
N THR A 44 -15.16 -11.05 6.64
CA THR A 44 -15.93 -11.22 5.40
C THR A 44 -16.21 -9.88 4.72
N MET A 45 -16.54 -8.83 5.48
CA MET A 45 -16.76 -7.49 4.92
C MET A 45 -15.47 -6.87 4.38
N VAL A 46 -14.36 -7.03 5.11
CA VAL A 46 -13.03 -6.57 4.66
C VAL A 46 -12.63 -7.27 3.36
N ASN A 47 -12.79 -8.59 3.28
CA ASN A 47 -12.45 -9.36 2.08
C ASN A 47 -13.23 -8.89 0.85
N LYS A 48 -14.52 -8.57 1.01
CA LYS A 48 -15.36 -8.01 -0.05
C LYS A 48 -14.89 -6.62 -0.49
N MET A 49 -14.61 -5.73 0.46
CA MET A 49 -14.05 -4.40 0.18
C MET A 49 -12.76 -4.50 -0.65
N LEU A 50 -11.86 -5.41 -0.26
CA LEU A 50 -10.58 -5.65 -0.92
C LEU A 50 -10.69 -6.50 -2.20
N GLY A 51 -11.83 -7.15 -2.45
CA GLY A 51 -12.00 -8.03 -3.60
C GLY A 51 -11.16 -9.31 -3.55
N LEU A 52 -10.80 -9.81 -2.36
CA LEU A 52 -9.84 -10.92 -2.21
C LEU A 52 -10.32 -12.23 -2.85
N GLN A 53 -9.47 -12.82 -3.68
CA GLN A 53 -9.72 -14.11 -4.33
C GLN A 53 -8.74 -15.20 -3.88
N GLU A 54 -7.48 -14.84 -3.67
CA GLU A 54 -6.44 -15.80 -3.30
C GLU A 54 -6.58 -16.28 -1.85
N LYS A 55 -6.18 -17.53 -1.61
CA LYS A 55 -6.24 -18.16 -0.29
C LYS A 55 -4.91 -18.80 0.09
N ALA A 56 -4.62 -18.80 1.39
CA ALA A 56 -3.50 -19.51 1.96
C ALA A 56 -3.98 -20.79 2.65
N THR A 57 -3.10 -21.78 2.80
CA THR A 57 -3.39 -22.92 3.67
C THR A 57 -3.48 -22.45 5.13
N ILE A 58 -4.57 -22.83 5.80
CA ILE A 58 -4.85 -22.53 7.21
C ILE A 58 -5.02 -23.82 8.00
N ASN A 59 -4.55 -23.82 9.25
CA ASN A 59 -4.65 -24.93 10.20
C ASN A 59 -4.88 -24.36 11.62
N TYR A 60 -5.86 -23.46 11.76
CA TYR A 60 -6.23 -22.91 13.06
C TYR A 60 -7.02 -23.95 13.85
N ALA A 61 -6.77 -24.03 15.17
CA ALA A 61 -7.41 -25.03 16.04
C ALA A 61 -8.93 -24.85 16.15
N ASP A 62 -9.44 -23.65 15.87
CA ASP A 62 -10.83 -23.24 15.98
C ASP A 62 -11.50 -22.96 14.62
N VAL A 63 -10.92 -23.50 13.53
CA VAL A 63 -11.51 -23.43 12.18
C VAL A 63 -11.52 -24.82 11.55
N LYS A 64 -12.71 -25.29 11.19
CA LYS A 64 -12.92 -26.49 10.38
C LYS A 64 -13.04 -26.11 8.92
N GLU A 65 -12.76 -27.06 8.02
CA GLU A 65 -12.81 -26.82 6.57
C GLU A 65 -14.21 -26.46 6.07
N ASP A 66 -15.25 -27.00 6.70
CA ASP A 66 -16.67 -26.82 6.36
C ASP A 66 -17.33 -25.62 7.07
N ASP A 67 -16.60 -24.90 7.93
CA ASP A 67 -17.11 -23.67 8.52
C ASP A 67 -17.34 -22.61 7.43
N TRP A 68 -18.48 -21.91 7.47
CA TRP A 68 -18.85 -20.91 6.46
C TRP A 68 -17.81 -19.79 6.29
N PHE A 69 -17.01 -19.52 7.33
CA PHE A 69 -15.96 -18.50 7.35
C PHE A 69 -14.57 -19.03 7.00
N ALA A 70 -14.37 -20.35 6.86
CA ALA A 70 -13.04 -20.95 6.68
C ALA A 70 -12.32 -20.37 5.46
N LEU A 71 -13.04 -20.25 4.34
CA LEU A 71 -12.52 -19.64 3.11
C LEU A 71 -12.15 -18.17 3.32
N GLU A 72 -12.98 -17.41 4.04
CA GLU A 72 -12.75 -15.97 4.27
C GLU A 72 -11.53 -15.75 5.17
N ILE A 73 -11.31 -16.62 6.15
CA ILE A 73 -10.09 -16.60 6.99
C ILE A 73 -8.86 -16.97 6.17
N ALA A 74 -8.97 -17.95 5.26
CA ALA A 74 -7.88 -18.33 4.37
C ALA A 74 -7.46 -17.19 3.42
N LYS A 75 -8.43 -16.40 2.93
CA LYS A 75 -8.19 -15.19 2.13
C LYS A 75 -7.54 -14.08 2.97
N ALA A 76 -8.08 -13.83 4.17
CA ALA A 76 -7.54 -12.80 5.06
C ALA A 76 -6.08 -13.07 5.45
N LYS A 77 -5.75 -14.33 5.75
CA LYS A 77 -4.37 -14.75 6.01
C LYS A 77 -3.47 -14.56 4.79
N LYS A 78 -3.96 -14.84 3.58
CA LYS A 78 -3.20 -14.67 2.33
C LYS A 78 -2.87 -13.20 2.04
N SER A 79 -3.84 -12.31 2.22
CA SER A 79 -3.61 -10.86 2.08
C SER A 79 -2.76 -10.28 3.24
N GLY A 80 -2.74 -10.96 4.39
CA GLY A 80 -1.82 -10.65 5.49
C GLY A 80 -2.31 -9.54 6.42
N TYR A 81 -3.53 -9.03 6.24
CA TYR A 81 -4.10 -7.98 7.11
C TYR A 81 -4.60 -8.51 8.45
N VAL A 82 -4.75 -9.83 8.59
CA VAL A 82 -5.11 -10.51 9.84
C VAL A 82 -4.13 -11.65 10.11
N SER A 83 -3.69 -11.70 11.37
CA SER A 83 -2.94 -12.82 11.93
C SER A 83 -3.79 -13.55 12.98
N GLY A 84 -3.46 -14.82 13.21
CA GLY A 84 -3.98 -15.58 14.35
C GLY A 84 -3.33 -15.15 15.66
N TYR A 85 -3.77 -15.79 16.74
CA TYR A 85 -3.22 -15.64 18.07
C TYR A 85 -2.08 -16.67 18.31
N PRO A 86 -1.20 -16.43 19.30
CA PRO A 86 -0.09 -17.33 19.60
C PRO A 86 -0.50 -18.77 19.98
N ASP A 87 -1.75 -18.97 20.38
CA ASP A 87 -2.35 -20.27 20.71
C ASP A 87 -2.87 -21.05 19.47
N ASN A 88 -2.48 -20.60 18.26
CA ASN A 88 -2.94 -21.16 16.98
C ASN A 88 -4.47 -21.06 16.75
N THR A 89 -5.11 -20.06 17.36
CA THR A 89 -6.53 -19.74 17.11
C THR A 89 -6.69 -18.47 16.26
N ILE A 90 -7.89 -18.26 15.73
CA ILE A 90 -8.28 -17.00 15.07
C ILE A 90 -9.52 -16.34 15.68
N ARG A 91 -10.22 -17.07 16.56
CA ARG A 91 -11.39 -16.68 17.34
C ARG A 91 -12.53 -16.13 16.48
N PRO A 92 -13.01 -16.91 15.48
CA PRO A 92 -13.94 -16.42 14.46
C PRO A 92 -15.32 -16.02 15.03
N HIS A 93 -15.74 -16.68 16.11
CA HIS A 93 -17.01 -16.44 16.79
C HIS A 93 -16.95 -15.31 17.82
N ASN A 94 -15.76 -14.88 18.23
CA ASN A 94 -15.64 -13.79 19.18
C ASN A 94 -16.07 -12.48 18.53
N THR A 95 -16.76 -11.63 19.29
CA THR A 95 -17.06 -10.27 18.89
C THR A 95 -15.79 -9.44 18.85
N ILE A 96 -15.65 -8.61 17.82
CA ILE A 96 -14.44 -7.78 17.62
C ILE A 96 -14.55 -6.45 18.36
N THR A 97 -13.46 -6.01 18.99
CA THR A 97 -13.39 -4.71 19.68
C THR A 97 -13.08 -3.57 18.74
N ARG A 98 -13.45 -2.35 19.12
CA ARG A 98 -13.16 -1.13 18.34
C ARG A 98 -11.67 -0.93 18.09
N GLN A 99 -10.82 -1.23 19.07
CA GLN A 99 -9.36 -1.13 18.92
C GLN A 99 -8.76 -2.22 18.01
N GLU A 100 -9.35 -3.42 17.95
CA GLU A 100 -8.93 -4.45 16.98
C GLU A 100 -9.30 -4.03 15.55
N ILE A 101 -10.50 -3.48 15.33
CA ILE A 101 -10.89 -2.89 14.04
C ILE A 101 -9.89 -1.79 13.65
N ALA A 102 -9.55 -0.88 14.58
CA ALA A 102 -8.61 0.19 14.30
C ALA A 102 -7.24 -0.31 13.84
N VAL A 103 -6.70 -1.36 14.48
CA VAL A 103 -5.44 -1.98 14.06
C VAL A 103 -5.53 -2.57 12.65
N ILE A 104 -6.63 -3.28 12.34
CA ILE A 104 -6.83 -3.85 11.00
C ILE A 104 -6.90 -2.74 9.94
N LEU A 105 -7.72 -1.70 10.15
CA LEU A 105 -7.90 -0.63 9.18
C LEU A 105 -6.65 0.23 9.00
N ALA A 106 -5.92 0.52 10.08
CA ALA A 106 -4.63 1.20 10.00
C ALA A 106 -3.62 0.39 9.18
N GLY A 107 -3.57 -0.94 9.35
CA GLY A 107 -2.70 -1.81 8.58
C GLY A 107 -3.05 -1.85 7.09
N ILE A 108 -4.34 -2.01 6.76
CA ILE A 108 -4.82 -2.04 5.37
C ILE A 108 -4.46 -0.77 4.62
N LEU A 109 -4.69 0.38 5.26
CA LEU A 109 -4.42 1.71 4.70
C LEU A 109 -2.95 2.12 4.83
N GLU A 110 -2.13 1.27 5.45
CA GLU A 110 -0.73 1.56 5.75
C GLU A 110 -0.61 2.91 6.44
N LEU A 111 -1.31 3.18 7.55
CA LEU A 111 -1.20 4.44 8.26
C LEU A 111 0.00 4.42 9.22
N ASP A 112 0.70 5.55 9.34
CA ASP A 112 1.72 5.68 10.37
C ASP A 112 1.08 5.69 11.76
N PRO A 113 1.67 4.99 12.75
CA PRO A 113 1.22 5.06 14.13
C PRO A 113 1.19 6.50 14.63
N ASN A 114 0.06 6.92 15.19
CA ASN A 114 -0.10 8.26 15.78
C ASN A 114 -0.72 8.16 17.18
N PRO A 115 0.06 7.82 18.23
CA PRO A 115 -0.48 7.67 19.58
C PRO A 115 -1.16 8.92 20.14
N ALA A 116 -0.77 10.12 19.69
CA ALA A 116 -1.36 11.38 20.11
C ALA A 116 -2.78 11.59 19.56
N GLY A 117 -3.14 10.88 18.49
CA GLY A 117 -4.46 11.00 17.86
C GLY A 117 -5.63 10.59 18.75
N VAL A 118 -5.40 9.87 19.86
CA VAL A 118 -6.44 9.54 20.83
C VAL A 118 -6.50 10.49 22.03
N ASP A 119 -5.54 11.40 22.21
CA ASP A 119 -5.42 12.19 23.45
C ASP A 119 -6.60 13.14 23.69
N GLY A 120 -7.41 13.41 22.65
CA GLY A 120 -8.66 14.17 22.77
C GLY A 120 -9.81 13.40 23.43
N PHE A 121 -9.71 12.08 23.61
CA PHE A 121 -10.75 11.27 24.24
C PHE A 121 -10.58 11.18 25.75
N LYS A 122 -11.70 11.25 26.48
CA LYS A 122 -11.72 11.16 27.96
C LYS A 122 -11.20 9.82 28.49
N ASP A 123 -11.31 8.77 27.68
CA ASP A 123 -10.91 7.40 28.00
C ASP A 123 -9.64 6.98 27.23
N ALA A 124 -8.84 7.93 26.74
CA ALA A 124 -7.57 7.65 26.05
C ALA A 124 -6.61 6.76 26.87
N GLY A 125 -6.69 6.83 28.20
CA GLY A 125 -5.91 5.98 29.12
C GLY A 125 -6.34 4.50 29.13
N LEU A 126 -7.52 4.16 28.60
CA LEU A 126 -8.00 2.78 28.46
C LEU A 126 -7.57 2.13 27.13
N VAL A 127 -6.97 2.90 26.22
CA VAL A 127 -6.47 2.36 24.94
C VAL A 127 -5.23 1.52 25.23
N ALA A 128 -5.25 0.25 24.80
CA ALA A 128 -4.14 -0.64 25.04
C ALA A 128 -2.87 -0.17 24.30
N SER A 129 -1.69 -0.34 24.91
CA SER A 129 -0.43 0.15 24.33
C SER A 129 -0.16 -0.37 22.92
N TRP A 130 -0.56 -1.61 22.62
CA TRP A 130 -0.40 -2.23 21.30
C TRP A 130 -1.34 -1.64 20.23
N SER A 131 -2.47 -1.06 20.62
CA SER A 131 -3.46 -0.47 19.70
C SER A 131 -3.37 1.05 19.62
N LYS A 132 -2.72 1.71 20.59
CA LYS A 132 -2.73 3.18 20.74
C LYS A 132 -2.27 3.92 19.48
N GLY A 133 -1.20 3.45 18.84
CA GLY A 133 -0.71 4.03 17.59
C GLY A 133 -1.71 3.94 16.45
N ALA A 134 -2.32 2.77 16.25
CA ALA A 134 -3.31 2.55 15.20
C ALA A 134 -4.63 3.30 15.47
N MET A 135 -5.12 3.26 16.71
CA MET A 135 -6.30 3.98 17.16
C MET A 135 -6.19 5.48 16.88
N GLY A 136 -5.06 6.09 17.21
CA GLY A 136 -4.89 7.51 16.94
C GLY A 136 -4.66 7.80 15.46
N ALA A 137 -4.05 6.88 14.69
CA ALA A 137 -3.93 7.00 13.24
C ALA A 137 -5.30 7.00 12.54
N VAL A 138 -6.18 6.05 12.86
CA VAL A 138 -7.54 6.00 12.28
C VAL A 138 -8.43 7.14 12.78
N THR A 139 -8.17 7.67 13.98
CA THR A 139 -8.86 8.87 14.48
C THR A 139 -8.44 10.10 13.68
N ALA A 140 -7.13 10.30 13.46
CA ALA A 140 -6.60 11.40 12.65
C ALA A 140 -7.07 11.32 11.18
N ALA A 141 -7.25 10.11 10.65
CA ALA A 141 -7.82 9.88 9.32
C ALA A 141 -9.35 10.04 9.26
N GLY A 142 -10.03 10.35 10.38
CA GLY A 142 -11.49 10.53 10.44
C GLY A 142 -12.30 9.24 10.34
N ILE A 143 -11.64 8.08 10.31
CA ILE A 143 -12.24 6.75 10.19
C ILE A 143 -12.93 6.35 11.50
N LEU A 144 -12.21 6.51 12.61
CA LEU A 144 -12.78 6.32 13.94
C LEU A 144 -13.28 7.67 14.46
N SER A 145 -14.55 7.69 14.83
CA SER A 145 -15.13 8.79 15.61
C SER A 145 -15.44 8.29 17.02
N GLY A 146 -15.28 9.17 18.00
CA GLY A 146 -15.73 8.92 19.36
C GLY A 146 -17.24 9.03 19.51
N PHE A 147 -17.70 8.85 20.72
CA PHE A 147 -19.10 8.99 21.12
C PHE A 147 -19.40 10.42 21.59
N PRO A 148 -20.68 10.83 21.63
CA PRO A 148 -21.07 12.18 22.09
C PRO A 148 -20.61 12.53 23.51
N ASP A 149 -20.34 11.53 24.35
CA ASP A 149 -19.80 11.72 25.70
C ASP A 149 -18.29 12.05 25.73
N GLY A 150 -17.62 12.06 24.57
CA GLY A 150 -16.19 12.32 24.43
C GLY A 150 -15.29 11.10 24.62
N THR A 151 -15.84 9.88 24.60
CA THR A 151 -15.08 8.62 24.71
C THR A 151 -14.83 7.97 23.35
N CYS A 152 -13.83 7.11 23.24
CA CYS A 152 -13.57 6.27 22.06
C CYS A 152 -13.91 4.80 22.26
N ARG A 153 -14.06 4.37 23.52
CA ARG A 153 -14.45 3.03 23.99
C ARG A 153 -13.62 1.92 23.33
N PRO A 154 -12.30 1.89 23.56
CA PRO A 154 -11.39 1.05 22.77
C PRO A 154 -11.64 -0.45 22.95
N ALA A 155 -11.99 -0.87 24.16
CA ALA A 155 -12.22 -2.28 24.51
C ALA A 155 -13.67 -2.75 24.28
N ASP A 156 -14.60 -1.84 23.98
CA ASP A 156 -15.99 -2.20 23.69
C ASP A 156 -16.08 -2.96 22.37
N THR A 157 -16.98 -3.95 22.32
CA THR A 157 -17.29 -4.67 21.09
C THR A 157 -18.01 -3.74 20.13
N ALA A 158 -17.62 -3.74 18.85
CA ALA A 158 -18.27 -2.94 17.84
C ALA A 158 -19.61 -3.58 17.42
N THR A 159 -20.63 -2.74 17.23
CA THR A 159 -21.86 -3.19 16.55
C THR A 159 -21.61 -3.38 15.06
N ARG A 160 -22.47 -4.16 14.40
CA ARG A 160 -22.40 -4.37 12.94
C ARG A 160 -22.47 -3.06 12.17
N ALA A 161 -23.33 -2.12 12.57
CA ALA A 161 -23.40 -0.80 11.96
C ALA A 161 -22.13 0.03 12.18
N GLN A 162 -21.56 0.02 13.38
CA GLN A 162 -20.30 0.73 13.66
C GLN A 162 -19.15 0.20 12.80
N ALA A 163 -19.06 -1.13 12.65
CA ALA A 163 -18.03 -1.74 11.81
C ALA A 163 -18.18 -1.35 10.33
N VAL A 164 -19.40 -1.35 9.79
CA VAL A 164 -19.66 -0.92 8.40
C VAL A 164 -19.31 0.55 8.20
N VAL A 165 -19.64 1.42 9.16
CA VAL A 165 -19.32 2.85 9.05
C VAL A 165 -17.82 3.11 9.10
N MET A 166 -17.08 2.42 9.97
CA MET A 166 -15.62 2.52 10.00
C MET A 166 -15.01 1.98 8.70
N LEU A 167 -15.50 0.85 8.19
CA LEU A 167 -15.05 0.31 6.91
C LEU A 167 -15.38 1.22 5.73
N SER A 168 -16.58 1.78 5.70
CA SER A 168 -17.03 2.75 4.69
C SER A 168 -16.12 3.97 4.63
N LYS A 169 -15.80 4.54 5.80
CA LYS A 169 -14.84 5.65 5.88
C LYS A 169 -13.43 5.26 5.46
N ALA A 170 -12.99 4.05 5.82
CA ALA A 170 -11.67 3.55 5.42
C ALA A 170 -11.59 3.32 3.90
N ALA A 171 -12.63 2.76 3.29
CA ALA A 171 -12.72 2.51 1.85
C ALA A 171 -12.89 3.81 1.04
N GLY A 172 -13.71 4.72 1.56
CA GLY A 172 -14.16 5.91 0.87
C GLY A 172 -14.94 5.60 -0.40
N ALA A 173 -14.73 6.37 -1.47
CA ALA A 173 -15.41 6.14 -2.74
C ALA A 173 -14.96 4.81 -3.39
N MET A 174 -15.91 3.90 -3.64
CA MET A 174 -15.65 2.59 -4.21
C MET A 174 -15.82 2.59 -5.74
N TYR A 175 -14.82 2.07 -6.46
CA TYR A 175 -14.86 1.81 -7.90
C TYR A 175 -14.74 0.30 -8.12
N THR A 176 -15.90 -0.34 -8.31
CA THR A 176 -16.05 -1.80 -8.37
C THR A 176 -16.29 -2.34 -9.77
N GLU A 177 -16.38 -1.46 -10.77
CA GLU A 177 -16.56 -1.83 -12.17
C GLU A 177 -15.45 -1.24 -13.05
N ALA A 178 -15.19 -1.89 -14.19
CA ALA A 178 -14.28 -1.34 -15.19
C ALA A 178 -14.92 -0.13 -15.86
N GLY A 179 -14.14 0.89 -16.18
CA GLY A 179 -14.68 2.12 -16.75
C GLY A 179 -13.79 3.33 -16.57
N SER A 180 -14.21 4.45 -17.15
CA SER A 180 -13.57 5.74 -16.94
C SER A 180 -14.42 6.61 -16.02
N TYR A 181 -13.77 7.21 -15.02
CA TYR A 181 -14.41 8.01 -13.98
C TYR A 181 -13.71 9.37 -13.89
N SER A 182 -14.45 10.46 -14.10
CA SER A 182 -13.93 11.83 -13.90
C SER A 182 -14.36 12.35 -12.53
N LEU A 183 -13.39 12.76 -11.70
CA LEU A 183 -13.59 12.90 -10.25
C LEU A 183 -13.15 14.26 -9.71
N PRO A 184 -13.95 15.33 -9.83
CA PRO A 184 -13.47 16.68 -9.47
C PRO A 184 -12.86 16.76 -8.06
N VAL A 185 -13.55 16.25 -7.02
CA VAL A 185 -13.00 16.09 -5.66
C VAL A 185 -13.64 14.88 -4.97
N VAL A 186 -12.82 14.00 -4.39
CA VAL A 186 -13.23 12.95 -3.44
C VAL A 186 -12.88 13.42 -2.02
N ASP A 187 -13.91 13.67 -1.20
CA ASP A 187 -13.77 14.14 0.19
C ASP A 187 -13.54 12.97 1.16
N GLY A 188 -12.36 12.36 1.06
CA GLY A 188 -11.97 11.20 1.85
C GLY A 188 -11.11 10.25 1.04
N ASN A 189 -11.17 8.96 1.39
CA ASN A 189 -10.44 7.92 0.69
C ASN A 189 -11.14 7.53 -0.63
N ALA A 190 -10.43 6.77 -1.46
CA ALA A 190 -10.97 6.09 -2.63
C ALA A 190 -10.38 4.68 -2.72
N THR A 191 -11.17 3.74 -3.23
CA THR A 191 -10.76 2.34 -3.39
C THR A 191 -11.15 1.83 -4.76
N ILE A 192 -10.20 1.23 -5.48
CA ILE A 192 -10.46 0.49 -6.71
C ILE A 192 -10.18 -0.99 -6.43
N ASN A 193 -11.20 -1.83 -6.59
CA ASN A 193 -11.09 -3.27 -6.33
C ASN A 193 -11.35 -4.15 -7.55
N THR A 194 -11.27 -3.57 -8.74
CA THR A 194 -11.50 -4.24 -10.01
C THR A 194 -10.48 -3.77 -11.04
N SER A 195 -10.25 -4.60 -12.05
CA SER A 195 -9.36 -4.24 -13.16
C SER A 195 -10.06 -3.37 -14.21
N GLY A 196 -9.28 -2.61 -14.99
CA GLY A 196 -9.78 -1.84 -16.13
C GLY A 196 -10.40 -0.50 -15.75
N ALA A 197 -10.26 -0.04 -14.50
CA ALA A 197 -10.69 1.29 -14.10
C ALA A 197 -9.66 2.36 -14.51
N THR A 198 -10.18 3.50 -14.96
CA THR A 198 -9.42 4.71 -15.25
C THR A 198 -10.00 5.87 -14.46
N LEU A 199 -9.23 6.45 -13.55
CA LEU A 199 -9.62 7.67 -12.83
C LEU A 199 -8.99 8.90 -13.49
N LYS A 200 -9.79 9.95 -13.71
CA LYS A 200 -9.38 11.16 -14.41
C LYS A 200 -9.71 12.45 -13.66
N GLU A 201 -8.87 13.47 -13.85
CA GLU A 201 -9.16 14.89 -13.60
C GLU A 201 -9.68 15.17 -12.17
N GLY A 202 -8.88 14.83 -11.15
CA GLY A 202 -9.42 14.76 -9.80
C GLY A 202 -8.46 14.88 -8.63
N THR A 203 -9.02 15.22 -7.47
CA THR A 203 -8.30 15.25 -6.20
C THR A 203 -8.94 14.33 -5.18
N ILE A 204 -8.17 13.38 -4.64
CA ILE A 204 -8.53 12.53 -3.51
C ILE A 204 -7.88 13.14 -2.27
N LYS A 205 -8.70 13.66 -1.35
CA LYS A 205 -8.20 14.31 -0.13
C LYS A 205 -7.60 13.34 0.88
N GLY A 206 -8.05 12.09 0.87
CA GLY A 206 -7.52 11.00 1.68
C GLY A 206 -6.57 10.10 0.91
N SER A 207 -6.56 8.82 1.26
CA SER A 207 -5.76 7.78 0.62
C SER A 207 -6.50 7.10 -0.53
N LEU A 208 -5.74 6.65 -1.53
CA LEU A 208 -6.19 5.79 -2.61
C LEU A 208 -5.72 4.35 -2.37
N LEU A 209 -6.62 3.38 -2.40
CA LEU A 209 -6.32 1.96 -2.28
C LEU A 209 -6.59 1.26 -3.62
N LEU A 210 -5.55 0.67 -4.21
CA LEU A 210 -5.64 -0.21 -5.37
C LEU A 210 -5.53 -1.65 -4.85
N THR A 211 -6.66 -2.34 -4.69
CA THR A 211 -6.72 -3.58 -3.92
C THR A 211 -6.31 -4.81 -4.72
N GLU A 212 -6.17 -5.95 -4.03
CA GLU A 212 -5.93 -7.27 -4.62
C GLU A 212 -7.04 -7.72 -5.58
N GLY A 213 -8.25 -7.15 -5.50
CA GLY A 213 -9.34 -7.41 -6.44
C GLY A 213 -9.04 -7.00 -7.89
N ILE A 214 -8.03 -6.15 -8.11
CA ILE A 214 -7.49 -5.86 -9.44
C ILE A 214 -6.83 -7.11 -10.06
N GLY A 215 -6.32 -8.03 -9.24
CA GLY A 215 -5.56 -9.20 -9.68
C GLY A 215 -4.34 -8.82 -10.50
N GLU A 216 -4.17 -9.45 -11.67
CA GLU A 216 -3.12 -9.13 -12.65
C GLU A 216 -3.52 -8.01 -13.64
N GLY A 217 -4.72 -7.44 -13.49
CA GLY A 217 -5.27 -6.45 -14.41
C GLY A 217 -4.60 -5.08 -14.32
N SER A 218 -5.13 -4.10 -15.05
CA SER A 218 -4.54 -2.76 -15.18
C SER A 218 -5.42 -1.65 -14.60
N ILE A 219 -4.77 -0.56 -14.17
CA ILE A 219 -5.37 0.68 -13.69
C ILE A 219 -4.67 1.86 -14.35
N VAL A 220 -5.44 2.88 -14.70
CA VAL A 220 -4.90 4.15 -15.19
C VAL A 220 -5.36 5.28 -14.28
N LEU A 221 -4.42 6.07 -13.78
CA LEU A 221 -4.67 7.35 -13.11
C LEU A 221 -4.17 8.46 -14.03
N GLU A 222 -5.04 9.39 -14.41
CA GLU A 222 -4.74 10.50 -15.33
C GLU A 222 -5.15 11.84 -14.69
N ASP A 223 -4.20 12.75 -14.51
CA ASP A 223 -4.45 14.06 -13.90
C ASP A 223 -5.07 13.94 -12.48
N ILE A 224 -4.57 12.98 -11.69
CA ILE A 224 -5.03 12.70 -10.32
C ILE A 224 -4.04 13.24 -9.29
N THR A 225 -4.57 13.93 -8.28
CA THR A 225 -3.87 14.28 -7.04
C THR A 225 -4.35 13.41 -5.89
N VAL A 226 -3.44 12.81 -5.13
CA VAL A 226 -3.75 12.08 -3.87
C VAL A 226 -2.97 12.73 -2.73
N ASN A 227 -3.71 13.31 -1.79
CA ASN A 227 -3.10 14.01 -0.63
C ASN A 227 -2.65 13.04 0.47
N GLY A 228 -3.30 11.87 0.56
CA GLY A 228 -2.91 10.79 1.46
C GLY A 228 -1.92 9.82 0.82
N ARG A 229 -2.05 8.54 1.18
CA ARG A 229 -1.24 7.47 0.62
C ARG A 229 -1.90 6.86 -0.60
N THR A 230 -1.10 6.37 -1.54
CA THR A 230 -1.56 5.43 -2.56
C THR A 230 -1.04 4.04 -2.22
N VAL A 231 -1.91 3.16 -1.76
CA VAL A 231 -1.55 1.78 -1.38
C VAL A 231 -1.90 0.84 -2.53
N ILE A 232 -0.90 0.09 -3.00
CA ILE A 232 -1.00 -0.75 -4.19
C ILE A 232 -0.79 -2.21 -3.79
N CYS A 233 -1.86 -2.98 -3.91
CA CYS A 233 -1.95 -4.39 -3.55
C CYS A 233 -2.32 -5.29 -4.73
N GLY A 234 -2.77 -4.72 -5.85
CA GLY A 234 -3.05 -5.44 -7.09
C GLY A 234 -2.34 -4.82 -8.29
N GLY A 235 -2.46 -5.49 -9.44
CA GLY A 235 -1.81 -5.15 -10.70
C GLY A 235 -0.73 -6.17 -11.09
N GLY A 236 -0.69 -6.55 -12.36
CA GLY A 236 0.32 -7.44 -12.93
C GLY A 236 1.54 -6.75 -13.56
N ALA A 237 2.22 -7.47 -14.44
CA ALA A 237 3.46 -7.03 -15.07
C ALA A 237 3.33 -5.86 -16.07
N ASP A 238 2.12 -5.40 -16.40
CA ASP A 238 1.84 -4.26 -17.30
C ASP A 238 0.64 -3.41 -16.83
N SER A 239 0.56 -3.16 -15.52
CA SER A 239 -0.74 -2.88 -14.91
C SER A 239 -1.01 -1.43 -14.53
N ILE A 240 -0.11 -0.74 -13.83
CA ILE A 240 -0.47 0.54 -13.20
C ILE A 240 0.16 1.71 -13.96
N THR A 241 -0.65 2.59 -14.53
CA THR A 241 -0.19 3.80 -15.25
C THR A 241 -0.57 5.06 -14.48
N LEU A 242 0.42 5.90 -14.20
CA LEU A 242 0.31 7.20 -13.53
C LEU A 242 0.68 8.30 -14.52
N LYS A 243 -0.32 8.99 -15.05
CA LYS A 243 -0.15 10.06 -16.04
C LYS A 243 -0.50 11.41 -15.42
N ASN A 244 0.44 12.35 -15.42
CA ASN A 244 0.25 13.69 -14.86
C ASN A 244 -0.24 13.70 -13.40
N CYS A 245 0.16 12.72 -12.59
CA CYS A 245 -0.35 12.59 -11.23
C CYS A 245 0.51 13.36 -10.22
N ASN A 246 -0.08 13.78 -9.10
CA ASN A 246 0.65 14.27 -7.93
C ASN A 246 0.32 13.41 -6.72
N LEU A 247 1.27 12.60 -6.27
CA LEU A 247 1.06 11.58 -5.25
C LEU A 247 2.03 11.80 -4.09
N GLY A 248 1.52 11.75 -2.86
CA GLY A 248 2.35 11.77 -1.65
C GLY A 248 3.17 10.49 -1.51
N VAL A 249 2.78 9.63 -0.58
CA VAL A 249 3.45 8.34 -0.34
C VAL A 249 2.77 7.23 -1.12
N ILE A 250 3.52 6.51 -1.95
CA ILE A 250 3.09 5.24 -2.55
C ILE A 250 3.60 4.09 -1.69
N VAL A 251 2.74 3.14 -1.35
CA VAL A 251 3.11 1.90 -0.65
C VAL A 251 2.76 0.70 -1.52
N ILE A 252 3.73 -0.16 -1.83
CA ILE A 252 3.55 -1.31 -2.70
C ILE A 252 3.68 -2.59 -1.87
N ARG A 253 2.58 -3.33 -1.73
CA ARG A 253 2.48 -4.52 -0.87
C ARG A 253 1.65 -5.66 -1.48
N LYS A 254 1.77 -5.89 -2.79
CA LYS A 254 1.10 -6.99 -3.48
C LYS A 254 1.54 -8.34 -2.91
N SER A 255 0.59 -9.17 -2.49
CA SER A 255 0.88 -10.42 -1.77
C SER A 255 1.65 -11.46 -2.57
N GLU A 256 1.54 -11.45 -3.90
CA GLU A 256 2.22 -12.39 -4.79
C GLU A 256 2.50 -11.77 -6.16
N GLY A 257 3.69 -12.08 -6.71
CA GLY A 257 4.12 -11.64 -8.04
C GLY A 257 4.49 -10.15 -8.14
N PRO A 258 5.14 -9.75 -9.25
CA PRO A 258 5.50 -8.37 -9.50
C PRO A 258 4.28 -7.51 -9.81
N VAL A 259 4.33 -6.24 -9.41
CA VAL A 259 3.49 -5.17 -9.98
C VAL A 259 4.36 -4.19 -10.77
N ARG A 260 3.95 -3.87 -12.00
CA ARG A 260 4.61 -2.83 -12.81
C ARG A 260 3.85 -1.51 -12.72
N ILE A 261 4.57 -0.44 -12.39
CA ILE A 261 4.02 0.92 -12.25
C ILE A 261 4.79 1.88 -13.14
N VAL A 262 4.06 2.71 -13.89
CA VAL A 262 4.61 3.58 -14.94
C VAL A 262 4.24 5.02 -14.66
N ALA A 263 5.22 5.88 -14.41
CA ALA A 263 5.03 7.32 -14.38
C ALA A 263 5.27 7.92 -15.77
N THR A 264 4.33 8.75 -16.23
CA THR A 264 4.36 9.43 -17.54
C THR A 264 3.85 10.87 -17.43
N GLY A 265 4.19 11.71 -18.41
CA GLY A 265 3.75 13.11 -18.41
C GLY A 265 4.36 13.89 -17.26
N ASN A 266 3.61 14.75 -16.57
CA ASN A 266 4.11 15.47 -15.40
C ASN A 266 3.78 14.78 -14.07
N THR A 267 4.16 13.50 -13.91
CA THR A 267 3.89 12.76 -12.67
C THR A 267 4.96 13.04 -11.61
N ASN A 268 4.51 13.43 -10.42
CA ASN A 268 5.31 13.76 -9.24
C ASN A 268 4.93 12.83 -8.08
N ILE A 269 5.94 12.25 -7.43
CA ILE A 269 5.80 11.31 -6.32
C ILE A 269 6.72 11.77 -5.20
N GLU A 270 6.20 11.88 -3.97
CA GLU A 270 7.01 12.35 -2.83
C GLU A 270 7.88 11.24 -2.24
N LYS A 271 7.29 10.06 -2.00
CA LYS A 271 7.95 8.88 -1.42
C LYS A 271 7.36 7.60 -1.97
N VAL A 272 8.19 6.57 -2.11
CA VAL A 272 7.78 5.21 -2.46
C VAL A 272 8.28 4.26 -1.39
N ILE A 273 7.41 3.39 -0.89
CA ILE A 273 7.73 2.32 0.06
C ILE A 273 7.40 1.00 -0.64
N VAL A 274 8.42 0.19 -0.90
CA VAL A 274 8.29 -1.07 -1.60
C VAL A 274 8.48 -2.21 -0.62
N LYS A 275 7.39 -2.92 -0.33
CA LYS A 275 7.38 -4.06 0.60
C LYS A 275 7.43 -5.42 -0.08
N THR A 276 7.17 -5.44 -1.39
CA THR A 276 6.98 -6.65 -2.20
C THR A 276 7.57 -6.43 -3.59
N GLU A 277 7.43 -7.39 -4.50
CA GLU A 277 8.06 -7.30 -5.82
C GLU A 277 7.43 -6.21 -6.69
N ALA A 278 8.25 -5.28 -7.21
CA ALA A 278 7.77 -4.17 -8.03
C ALA A 278 8.74 -3.78 -9.15
N ARG A 279 8.18 -3.34 -10.28
CA ARG A 279 8.90 -2.70 -11.38
C ARG A 279 8.40 -1.28 -11.58
N LEU A 280 9.25 -0.30 -11.34
CA LEU A 280 8.92 1.12 -11.38
C LEU A 280 9.55 1.74 -12.61
N GLU A 281 8.77 2.42 -13.45
CA GLU A 281 9.28 2.95 -14.71
C GLU A 281 8.93 4.43 -14.92
N ASN A 282 9.90 5.21 -15.36
CA ASN A 282 9.66 6.57 -15.87
C ASN A 282 9.65 6.54 -17.40
N ARG A 283 8.48 6.66 -18.02
CA ARG A 283 8.34 6.72 -19.50
C ARG A 283 7.90 8.10 -19.93
N ASN A 284 8.82 8.85 -20.55
CA ASN A 284 8.57 10.24 -20.96
C ASN A 284 8.00 11.11 -19.82
N ASN A 285 8.46 10.86 -18.59
CA ASN A 285 8.03 11.61 -17.43
C ASN A 285 8.87 12.89 -17.31
N THR A 286 8.22 14.04 -17.24
CA THR A 286 8.80 15.35 -17.00
C THR A 286 8.74 15.76 -15.53
N GLY A 287 7.94 15.09 -14.69
CA GLY A 287 7.92 15.28 -13.24
C GLY A 287 9.03 14.49 -12.52
N ARG A 288 9.00 14.47 -11.18
CA ARG A 288 9.96 13.68 -10.38
C ARG A 288 9.86 12.17 -10.67
N GLY A 289 8.65 11.65 -10.85
CA GLY A 289 8.41 10.22 -11.09
C GLY A 289 9.03 9.33 -10.01
N PHE A 290 9.56 8.18 -10.42
CA PHE A 290 10.30 7.27 -9.55
C PHE A 290 11.77 7.67 -9.47
N ASP A 291 12.26 7.89 -8.25
CA ASP A 291 13.66 8.20 -7.96
C ASP A 291 14.11 7.30 -6.80
N PHE A 292 15.36 6.81 -6.84
CA PHE A 292 15.93 6.00 -5.77
C PHE A 292 15.98 6.74 -4.43
N ASN A 293 16.23 8.05 -4.43
CA ASN A 293 16.34 8.86 -3.21
C ASN A 293 15.03 8.98 -2.45
N ILE A 294 13.90 8.67 -3.10
CA ILE A 294 12.58 8.68 -2.48
C ILE A 294 12.04 7.26 -2.27
N THR A 295 12.79 6.22 -2.63
CA THR A 295 12.34 4.82 -2.61
C THR A 295 12.94 4.06 -1.43
N GLU A 296 12.10 3.74 -0.45
CA GLU A 296 12.40 2.85 0.67
C GLU A 296 12.05 1.41 0.29
N ILE A 297 13.01 0.49 0.42
CA ILE A 297 12.85 -0.92 0.05
C ILE A 297 12.93 -1.75 1.34
N HIS A 298 11.83 -2.43 1.68
CA HIS A 298 11.80 -3.28 2.88
C HIS A 298 12.52 -4.61 2.65
N PRO A 299 12.98 -5.27 3.73
CA PRO A 299 13.55 -6.62 3.65
C PRO A 299 12.62 -7.60 2.92
N GLY A 300 13.19 -8.41 2.04
CA GLY A 300 12.48 -9.39 1.20
C GLY A 300 11.87 -8.83 -0.09
N ALA A 301 11.80 -7.50 -0.25
CA ALA A 301 11.30 -6.90 -1.48
C ALA A 301 12.31 -7.02 -2.64
N LYS A 302 11.79 -7.09 -3.86
CA LYS A 302 12.56 -7.12 -5.10
C LYS A 302 12.13 -5.95 -5.97
N VAL A 303 13.03 -5.04 -6.29
CA VAL A 303 12.67 -3.81 -7.02
C VAL A 303 13.53 -3.63 -8.24
N ILE A 304 12.88 -3.36 -9.36
CA ILE A 304 13.52 -2.89 -10.60
C ILE A 304 13.03 -1.47 -10.83
N ILE A 305 13.94 -0.52 -11.02
CA ILE A 305 13.59 0.86 -11.39
C ILE A 305 14.21 1.17 -12.76
N ASP A 306 13.36 1.37 -13.77
CA ASP A 306 13.76 1.71 -15.14
C ASP A 306 13.51 3.20 -15.39
N GLY A 307 14.58 3.99 -15.49
CA GLY A 307 14.49 5.41 -15.82
C GLY A 307 15.84 6.13 -15.72
N LYS A 308 16.00 7.24 -16.44
CA LYS A 308 17.11 8.17 -16.21
C LYS A 308 17.06 8.64 -14.75
N GLY A 309 18.20 8.61 -14.07
CA GLY A 309 18.37 9.22 -12.75
C GLY A 309 17.98 10.71 -12.76
N PRO A 310 17.82 11.32 -11.57
CA PRO A 310 17.20 12.63 -11.42
C PRO A 310 17.85 13.71 -12.28
N ASP A 311 17.01 14.56 -12.87
CA ASP A 311 17.42 15.90 -13.29
C ASP A 311 17.54 16.76 -12.03
N GLU A 312 18.74 16.83 -11.46
CA GLU A 312 19.06 17.63 -10.27
C GLU A 312 18.79 19.14 -10.47
N SER A 313 18.50 19.60 -11.69
CA SER A 313 18.10 20.99 -11.95
C SER A 313 16.66 21.32 -11.56
N LYS A 314 15.84 20.32 -11.20
CA LYS A 314 14.45 20.53 -10.78
C LYS A 314 14.32 20.71 -9.27
N PRO A 315 13.60 21.73 -8.79
CA PRO A 315 13.55 22.05 -7.37
C PRO A 315 12.94 20.91 -6.54
N LYS A 316 13.64 20.52 -5.46
CA LYS A 316 13.04 19.78 -4.35
C LYS A 316 11.91 20.63 -3.74
N PRO A 317 10.81 20.05 -3.25
CA PRO A 317 9.94 20.74 -2.31
C PRO A 317 10.81 21.16 -1.12
N THR A 318 10.85 22.47 -0.85
CA THR A 318 11.78 23.06 0.11
C THR A 318 11.42 22.72 1.54
N THR A 319 12.35 22.06 2.25
CA THR A 319 12.73 22.43 3.63
C THR A 319 14.24 22.61 3.67
N SER A 320 14.67 23.67 4.34
CA SER A 320 16.01 24.27 4.28
C SER A 320 17.16 23.35 4.72
N GLY A 321 18.27 23.39 3.97
CA GLY A 321 19.58 22.88 4.40
C GLY A 321 20.47 22.56 3.20
N GLY A 322 21.48 23.40 2.93
CA GLY A 322 22.31 23.35 1.73
C GLY A 322 23.43 22.32 1.72
N GLY A 323 23.96 22.07 0.52
CA GLY A 323 25.19 21.30 0.24
C GLY A 323 25.12 20.71 -1.19
N GLY A 324 26.01 21.14 -2.09
CA GLY A 324 25.92 20.89 -3.54
C GLY A 324 26.36 19.49 -4.02
N SER A 325 25.86 19.12 -5.21
CA SER A 325 26.19 17.90 -5.97
C SER A 325 27.21 18.18 -7.11
N PRO A 326 28.04 17.20 -7.51
CA PRO A 326 28.78 17.21 -8.78
C PRO A 326 28.02 16.47 -9.90
N SER A 327 28.12 16.98 -11.14
CA SER A 327 27.42 16.50 -12.35
C SER A 327 28.12 15.35 -13.10
N TYR A 328 27.36 14.47 -13.75
CA TYR A 328 27.85 13.63 -14.87
C TYR A 328 26.95 13.72 -16.11
N SER A 329 27.57 13.90 -17.28
CA SER A 329 26.92 14.11 -18.58
C SER A 329 27.43 13.11 -19.63
N ASP A 330 26.83 11.91 -19.73
CA ASP A 330 26.90 11.10 -20.96
C ASP A 330 25.57 10.33 -21.17
N PRO A 331 24.80 10.64 -22.23
CA PRO A 331 23.47 10.06 -22.45
C PRO A 331 23.45 8.58 -22.91
N LYS A 332 24.60 7.90 -23.09
CA LYS A 332 24.68 6.52 -23.62
C LYS A 332 24.86 5.41 -22.57
N ILE A 333 25.02 5.76 -21.30
CA ILE A 333 25.13 4.82 -20.18
C ILE A 333 23.86 4.93 -19.34
N SER A 334 23.18 3.81 -19.10
CA SER A 334 22.01 3.74 -18.22
C SER A 334 22.29 2.81 -17.05
N PHE A 335 21.78 3.18 -15.87
CA PHE A 335 21.91 2.42 -14.64
C PHE A 335 20.54 1.86 -14.27
N THR A 336 20.45 0.56 -14.02
CA THR A 336 19.31 -0.04 -13.35
C THR A 336 19.85 -0.63 -12.04
N LYS A 337 19.49 -0.04 -10.90
CA LYS A 337 19.81 -0.63 -9.60
C LYS A 337 18.67 -1.60 -9.23
N THR A 338 19.03 -2.87 -9.09
CA THR A 338 18.14 -3.92 -8.59
C THR A 338 18.57 -4.23 -7.16
N VAL A 339 17.73 -3.94 -6.17
CA VAL A 339 17.98 -4.40 -4.80
C VAL A 339 17.29 -5.75 -4.64
N LEU A 340 18.09 -6.77 -4.26
CA LEU A 340 17.60 -8.09 -3.92
C LEU A 340 17.88 -8.30 -2.43
N ALA A 341 16.87 -8.45 -1.60
CA ALA A 341 17.07 -9.03 -0.28
C ALA A 341 17.11 -10.57 -0.43
N ASP A 342 18.22 -11.22 -0.07
CA ASP A 342 18.35 -12.67 -0.21
C ASP A 342 17.54 -13.41 0.88
N PRO A 343 16.88 -14.56 0.62
CA PRO A 343 16.04 -15.25 1.61
C PRO A 343 16.78 -16.06 2.69
N VAL A 344 18.11 -15.92 2.86
CA VAL A 344 18.87 -16.82 3.75
C VAL A 344 19.36 -16.10 5.00
N THR A 345 18.85 -16.57 6.14
CA THR A 345 19.23 -16.30 7.55
C THR A 345 20.42 -15.36 7.75
N GLY A 346 20.13 -14.11 8.13
CA GLY A 346 21.11 -13.21 8.75
C GLY A 346 21.38 -11.91 8.01
N GLY A 347 20.34 -11.14 7.68
CA GLY A 347 20.43 -9.67 7.63
C GLY A 347 21.30 -9.01 6.56
N THR A 348 21.87 -9.74 5.60
CA THR A 348 22.72 -9.13 4.57
C THR A 348 21.88 -8.49 3.46
N LEU A 349 21.92 -7.16 3.33
CA LEU A 349 21.38 -6.44 2.18
C LEU A 349 22.27 -6.65 0.95
N VAL A 350 21.74 -7.20 -0.14
CA VAL A 350 22.47 -7.33 -1.41
C VAL A 350 22.00 -6.24 -2.38
N THR A 351 22.90 -5.29 -2.66
CA THR A 351 22.66 -4.27 -3.69
C THR A 351 23.28 -4.74 -5.01
N VAL A 352 22.45 -4.98 -6.03
CA VAL A 352 22.90 -5.33 -7.38
C VAL A 352 22.80 -4.11 -8.28
N PHE A 353 23.94 -3.66 -8.80
CA PHE A 353 23.95 -2.65 -9.86
C PHE A 353 24.01 -3.36 -11.22
N ILE A 354 23.02 -3.08 -12.07
CA ILE A 354 23.01 -3.49 -13.47
C ILE A 354 23.42 -2.28 -14.31
N ILE A 355 24.61 -2.34 -14.90
CA ILE A 355 25.10 -1.31 -15.82
C ILE A 355 24.73 -1.74 -17.23
N ASN A 356 23.95 -0.91 -17.93
CA ASN A 356 23.53 -1.16 -19.30
C ASN A 356 24.14 -0.08 -20.22
N SER A 357 25.08 -0.49 -21.06
CA SER A 357 25.79 0.36 -22.03
C SER A 357 25.44 -0.08 -23.44
N SER A 358 25.07 0.86 -24.31
CA SER A 358 24.85 0.57 -25.74
C SER A 358 26.15 0.32 -26.52
N ASP A 359 27.31 0.58 -25.90
CA ASP A 359 28.65 0.26 -26.41
C ASP A 359 29.32 -0.74 -25.45
N ALA A 360 29.37 -2.02 -25.83
CA ALA A 360 29.88 -3.15 -25.03
C ALA A 360 31.33 -2.97 -24.56
N ASP A 361 32.12 -2.19 -25.29
CA ASP A 361 33.58 -2.17 -25.19
C ASP A 361 34.15 -0.97 -24.40
N ARG A 362 33.29 -0.11 -23.83
CA ARG A 362 33.72 1.15 -23.20
C ARG A 362 33.64 1.16 -21.68
N VAL A 363 33.39 0.04 -21.00
CA VAL A 363 33.43 -0.01 -19.53
C VAL A 363 34.63 -0.85 -19.11
N SER A 364 35.78 -0.20 -18.92
CA SER A 364 37.03 -0.89 -18.59
C SER A 364 37.21 -1.12 -17.08
N LYS A 365 36.55 -0.30 -16.24
CA LYS A 365 36.68 -0.36 -14.78
C LYS A 365 35.52 0.33 -14.08
N VAL A 366 35.04 -0.30 -13.00
CA VAL A 366 34.10 0.30 -12.05
C VAL A 366 34.80 0.44 -10.71
N THR A 367 34.74 1.64 -10.15
CA THR A 367 35.28 1.95 -8.82
C THR A 367 34.13 2.30 -7.91
N VAL A 368 34.08 1.70 -6.73
CA VAL A 368 33.17 2.12 -5.66
C VAL A 368 33.99 2.73 -4.55
N LYS A 369 33.55 3.87 -4.03
CA LYS A 369 34.23 4.61 -2.97
C LYS A 369 34.45 3.69 -1.78
N ASP A 370 35.66 3.71 -1.25
CA ASP A 370 36.08 2.88 -0.12
C ASP A 370 35.95 1.35 -0.35
N GLN A 371 35.84 0.93 -1.62
CA GLN A 371 35.81 -0.48 -2.04
C GLN A 371 36.89 -0.78 -3.09
N PRO A 372 37.36 -2.03 -3.20
CA PRO A 372 38.29 -2.43 -4.24
C PRO A 372 37.72 -2.19 -5.64
N ALA A 373 38.54 -1.67 -6.56
CA ALA A 373 38.11 -1.49 -7.93
C ALA A 373 37.87 -2.84 -8.61
N ILE A 374 36.74 -2.97 -9.31
CA ILE A 374 36.34 -4.18 -10.00
C ILE A 374 36.78 -4.06 -11.46
N LYS A 375 37.65 -5.00 -11.88
CA LYS A 375 38.04 -5.12 -13.29
C LYS A 375 36.92 -5.81 -14.06
N VAL A 376 36.50 -5.18 -15.15
CA VAL A 376 35.46 -5.69 -16.03
C VAL A 376 36.16 -6.30 -17.25
N ALA A 377 35.89 -7.59 -17.55
CA ALA A 377 36.52 -8.29 -18.66
C ALA A 377 35.45 -8.90 -19.59
N GLY A 378 35.49 -8.54 -20.87
CA GLY A 378 34.63 -9.09 -21.94
C GLY A 378 33.77 -8.05 -22.65
N SER A 379 33.12 -8.45 -23.73
CA SER A 379 32.39 -7.59 -24.68
C SER A 379 30.86 -7.87 -24.68
N ALA A 380 30.24 -7.93 -23.50
CA ALA A 380 28.78 -8.16 -23.38
C ALA A 380 28.08 -7.09 -22.53
N ASN A 381 26.95 -6.59 -23.06
CA ASN A 381 26.25 -5.33 -22.75
C ASN A 381 25.59 -5.19 -21.35
N ILE A 382 25.84 -6.09 -20.39
CA ILE A 382 25.20 -6.04 -19.07
C ILE A 382 26.20 -6.48 -17.99
N TRP A 383 26.51 -5.58 -17.05
CA TRP A 383 27.42 -5.86 -15.95
C TRP A 383 26.65 -5.91 -14.62
N ARG A 384 26.88 -6.94 -13.80
CA ARG A 384 26.35 -7.06 -12.44
C ARG A 384 27.47 -6.84 -11.43
N ILE A 385 27.22 -5.95 -10.46
CA ILE A 385 28.12 -5.74 -9.32
C ILE A 385 27.41 -6.19 -8.06
N HIS A 386 28.04 -7.07 -7.30
CA HIS A 386 27.56 -7.62 -6.04
C HIS A 386 28.38 -7.04 -4.89
N PHE A 387 27.70 -6.49 -3.87
CA PHE A 387 28.28 -6.18 -2.57
C PHE A 387 27.66 -7.08 -1.51
N ASP A 388 28.51 -7.83 -0.79
CA ASP A 388 28.13 -8.57 0.41
C ASP A 388 28.22 -7.64 1.62
N GLY A 389 27.11 -7.41 2.34
CA GLY A 389 27.05 -6.65 3.60
C GLY A 389 26.15 -5.41 3.58
N ASP A 390 25.96 -4.76 4.74
CA ASP A 390 25.31 -3.44 4.86
C ASP A 390 26.19 -2.32 4.29
N VAL A 391 26.48 -2.40 2.98
CA VAL A 391 27.26 -1.40 2.28
C VAL A 391 26.29 -0.36 1.73
N ALA A 392 26.23 0.79 2.38
CA ALA A 392 25.52 1.96 1.87
C ALA A 392 26.26 2.50 0.65
N VAL A 393 25.96 1.97 -0.54
CA VAL A 393 26.50 2.47 -1.81
C VAL A 393 25.49 3.43 -2.44
N SER A 394 25.85 4.71 -2.48
CA SER A 394 25.13 5.74 -3.23
C SER A 394 25.68 5.86 -4.65
N ASP A 395 24.93 6.50 -5.55
CA ASP A 395 25.38 6.74 -6.93
C ASP A 395 26.67 7.57 -6.98
N ALA A 396 26.88 8.46 -5.99
CA ALA A 396 28.09 9.26 -5.85
C ALA A 396 29.33 8.43 -5.49
N ASP A 397 29.13 7.22 -4.97
CA ASP A 397 30.22 6.32 -4.62
C ASP A 397 30.71 5.55 -5.85
N ILE A 398 29.96 5.52 -6.97
CA ILE A 398 30.30 4.73 -8.15
C ILE A 398 30.93 5.61 -9.23
N LYS A 399 32.17 5.29 -9.61
CA LYS A 399 32.88 5.90 -10.73
C LYS A 399 33.15 4.87 -11.81
N VAL A 400 32.55 5.08 -12.98
CA VAL A 400 32.84 4.30 -14.19
C VAL A 400 33.89 5.06 -14.99
N THR A 401 35.01 4.42 -15.29
CA THR A 401 35.99 4.95 -16.24
C THR A 401 35.86 4.20 -17.54
N THR A 402 35.73 4.95 -18.64
CA THR A 402 35.67 4.38 -19.97
C THR A 402 37.03 4.01 -20.48
#